data_AF-C3YWE7-F1
#
_entry.id   AF-C3YWE7-F1
#
_cell.length_a   1.000
_cell.length_b   1.000
_cell.length_c   1.000
_cell.angle_alpha   90.00
_cell.angle_beta   90.00
_cell.angle_gamma   90.00
#
_symmetry.space_group_name_H-M   'P 1'
#
loop_
_entity.id
_entity.type
_entity.pdbx_description
1 polymer ?
#
loop_
_entity_poly.entity_id
_entity_poly.type
_entity_poly.pdbx_seq_one_letter_code
_entity_poly.pdbx_strand_id
1 'polypeptide(L)'
;MSASLVRKALDLFKDDLIEDGAEGTKGKRKAQNPAELIGTNRRGVRKQLRRLQRGRRRDDLTVKDKITVSAIEQYKRQQKEDHTKDNLRYIRSFKTKVDRHLEEKILEHQRGRLAKNQPKKKRKTKETTVFSEDDFLKFEAEYIGGKK
;
A
#
# COMPACT_ATOMS: atom_id res chain seq x y z
N MET A 1 -30.04 -20.65 -2.16
CA MET A 1 -29.38 -19.72 -3.10
C MET A 1 -30.34 -19.44 -4.24
N SER A 2 -30.75 -18.18 -4.48
CA SER A 2 -31.76 -17.87 -5.48
C SER A 2 -31.18 -17.92 -6.91
N ALA A 3 -31.91 -18.52 -7.84
CA ALA A 3 -31.49 -18.62 -9.25
C ALA A 3 -31.25 -17.25 -9.90
N SER A 4 -31.95 -16.21 -9.44
CA SER A 4 -31.76 -14.83 -9.89
C SER A 4 -30.40 -14.25 -9.49
N LEU A 5 -29.85 -14.65 -8.33
CA LEU A 5 -28.52 -14.23 -7.89
C LEU A 5 -27.42 -14.90 -8.72
N VAL A 6 -27.60 -16.18 -9.06
CA VAL A 6 -26.66 -16.91 -9.92
C VAL A 6 -26.64 -16.31 -11.33
N ARG A 7 -27.81 -15.95 -11.90
CA ARG A 7 -27.88 -15.28 -13.21
C ARG A 7 -27.19 -13.92 -13.21
N LYS A 8 -27.42 -13.10 -12.18
CA LYS A 8 -26.73 -11.80 -12.03
C LYS A 8 -25.22 -11.95 -11.82
N ALA A 9 -24.80 -12.98 -11.09
CA ALA A 9 -23.39 -13.27 -10.90
C ALA A 9 -22.72 -13.69 -12.22
N LEU A 10 -23.37 -14.54 -13.02
CA LEU A 10 -22.86 -14.95 -14.34
C LEU A 10 -22.84 -13.79 -15.34
N ASP A 11 -23.82 -12.87 -15.28
CA ASP A 11 -23.84 -11.66 -16.12
C ASP A 11 -22.60 -10.78 -15.90
N LEU A 12 -22.07 -10.71 -14.67
CA LEU A 12 -20.87 -9.92 -14.36
C LEU A 12 -19.59 -10.48 -15.00
N PHE A 13 -19.56 -11.76 -15.33
CA PHE A 13 -18.40 -12.43 -15.94
C PHE A 13 -18.53 -12.59 -17.47
N LYS A 14 -19.65 -12.16 -18.08
CA LYS A 14 -19.87 -12.30 -19.53
C LYS A 14 -18.82 -11.58 -20.37
N ASP A 15 -18.32 -10.43 -19.93
CA ASP A 15 -17.30 -9.67 -20.66
C ASP A 15 -15.92 -10.34 -20.61
N ASP A 16 -15.63 -11.10 -19.55
CA ASP A 16 -14.37 -11.83 -19.35
C ASP A 16 -14.39 -13.23 -20.00
N LEU A 17 -15.57 -13.84 -20.16
CA LEU A 17 -15.74 -15.19 -20.70
C LEU A 17 -15.73 -15.26 -22.24
N ILE A 18 -15.74 -14.11 -22.94
CA ILE A 18 -15.74 -14.05 -24.42
C ILE A 18 -14.35 -14.35 -25.02
N GLU A 19 -13.28 -14.44 -24.22
CA GLU A 19 -11.92 -14.60 -24.76
C GLU A 19 -11.63 -15.96 -25.42
N ASP A 20 -12.47 -17.00 -25.25
CA ASP A 20 -12.11 -18.37 -25.64
C ASP A 20 -12.94 -19.04 -26.76
N GLY A 21 -13.76 -18.34 -27.57
CA GLY A 21 -14.54 -19.11 -28.56
C GLY A 21 -15.32 -18.49 -29.72
N ALA A 22 -15.14 -17.22 -30.11
CA ALA A 22 -15.85 -16.72 -31.30
C ALA A 22 -15.01 -15.77 -32.15
N GLU A 23 -14.94 -16.05 -33.46
CA GLU A 23 -14.55 -15.12 -34.51
C GLU A 23 -15.33 -13.80 -34.34
N GLY A 24 -14.66 -12.80 -33.77
CA GLY A 24 -15.22 -11.49 -33.50
C GLY A 24 -14.27 -10.43 -34.04
N THR A 25 -14.77 -9.67 -35.02
CA THR A 25 -14.13 -8.51 -35.64
C THR A 25 -13.22 -7.72 -34.70
N LYS A 26 -12.03 -7.34 -35.19
CA LYS A 26 -11.08 -6.46 -34.50
C LYS A 26 -11.70 -5.07 -34.31
N GLY A 27 -12.60 -4.93 -33.34
CA GLY A 27 -13.07 -3.66 -32.85
C GLY A 27 -11.90 -2.93 -32.22
N LYS A 28 -11.60 -1.72 -32.73
CA LYS A 28 -10.67 -0.79 -32.07
C LYS A 28 -11.08 -0.68 -30.60
N ARG A 29 -10.24 -1.19 -29.68
CA ARG A 29 -10.40 -0.95 -28.24
C ARG A 29 -10.44 0.55 -28.04
N LYS A 30 -11.63 1.13 -27.87
CA LYS A 30 -11.77 2.56 -27.54
C LYS A 30 -10.98 2.77 -26.24
N ALA A 31 -10.13 3.79 -26.23
CA ALA A 31 -9.38 4.17 -25.05
C ALA A 31 -10.40 4.46 -23.92
N GLN A 32 -10.55 3.52 -22.99
CA GLN A 32 -11.49 3.67 -21.88
C GLN A 32 -11.19 4.97 -21.15
N ASN A 33 -12.23 5.76 -20.86
CA ASN A 33 -12.02 7.00 -20.12
C ASN A 33 -11.57 6.63 -18.70
N PRO A 34 -10.51 7.25 -18.16
CA PRO A 34 -10.02 6.92 -16.83
C PRO A 34 -11.06 7.20 -15.72
N ALA A 35 -12.14 7.90 -16.03
CA ALA A 35 -13.28 8.15 -15.15
C ALA A 35 -14.23 6.95 -15.03
N GLU A 36 -14.35 6.10 -16.06
CA GLU A 36 -15.23 4.92 -16.08
C GLU A 36 -14.69 3.78 -15.20
N LEU A 37 -13.37 3.76 -14.96
CA LEU A 37 -12.66 2.78 -14.15
C LEU A 37 -12.68 3.08 -12.63
N ILE A 38 -13.41 4.12 -12.20
CA ILE A 38 -13.37 4.61 -10.81
C ILE A 38 -14.72 4.44 -10.12
N GLY A 39 -14.73 3.75 -8.97
CA GLY A 39 -15.92 3.63 -8.11
C GLY A 39 -16.37 4.96 -7.50
N THR A 40 -17.65 5.07 -7.15
CA THR A 40 -18.39 6.32 -6.84
C THR A 40 -17.97 7.07 -5.56
N ASN A 41 -16.86 6.73 -4.91
CA ASN A 41 -16.46 7.36 -3.63
C ASN A 41 -15.65 8.66 -3.83
N ARG A 42 -16.34 9.80 -3.73
CA ARG A 42 -15.86 11.17 -4.02
C ARG A 42 -14.50 11.55 -3.40
N ARG A 43 -14.11 11.02 -2.24
CA ARG A 43 -12.84 11.38 -1.56
C ARG A 43 -11.60 10.64 -2.14
N GLY A 44 -11.79 9.53 -2.86
CA GLY A 44 -10.71 8.73 -3.45
C GLY A 44 -10.56 8.89 -4.96
N VAL A 45 -11.66 9.24 -5.65
CA VAL A 45 -11.76 9.29 -7.12
C VAL A 45 -10.69 10.19 -7.73
N ARG A 46 -10.50 11.42 -7.23
CA ARG A 46 -9.53 12.36 -7.79
C ARG A 46 -8.09 11.85 -7.72
N LYS A 47 -7.75 11.09 -6.65
CA LYS A 47 -6.41 10.51 -6.48
C LYS A 47 -6.23 9.28 -7.37
N GLN A 48 -7.28 8.48 -7.56
CA GLN A 48 -7.29 7.34 -8.50
C GLN A 48 -7.19 7.82 -9.95
N LEU A 49 -7.96 8.85 -10.33
CA LEU A 49 -7.91 9.50 -11.64
C LEU A 49 -6.51 10.05 -11.92
N ARG A 50 -5.90 10.76 -10.95
CA ARG A 50 -4.52 11.24 -11.08
C ARG A 50 -3.51 10.10 -11.25
N ARG A 51 -3.71 8.94 -10.62
CA ARG A 51 -2.84 7.76 -10.79
C ARG A 51 -2.99 7.12 -12.16
N LEU A 52 -4.22 6.96 -12.65
CA LEU A 52 -4.52 6.43 -13.99
C LEU A 52 -3.98 7.36 -15.08
N GLN A 53 -4.18 8.67 -14.93
CA GLN A 53 -3.63 9.67 -15.85
C GLN A 53 -2.10 9.71 -15.81
N ARG A 54 -1.47 9.57 -14.63
CA ARG A 54 0.00 9.49 -14.50
C ARG A 54 0.58 8.21 -15.12
N GLY A 55 -0.16 7.10 -15.12
CA GLY A 55 0.22 5.88 -15.82
C GLY A 55 0.30 6.07 -17.33
N ARG A 56 -0.55 6.95 -17.89
CA ARG A 56 -0.58 7.29 -19.33
C ARG A 56 0.41 8.36 -19.76
N ARG A 57 0.99 9.14 -18.84
CA ARG A 57 1.94 10.24 -19.12
C ARG A 57 3.41 9.89 -18.84
N ARG A 58 3.75 8.61 -18.78
CA ARG A 58 5.14 8.19 -18.50
C ARG A 58 6.09 8.38 -19.68
N ASP A 59 5.56 8.69 -20.86
CA ASP A 59 6.32 8.74 -22.11
C ASP A 59 6.74 10.17 -22.52
N ASP A 60 6.51 11.18 -21.67
CA ASP A 60 6.76 12.60 -21.98
C ASP A 60 8.16 13.08 -21.55
N LEU A 61 9.21 12.27 -21.71
CA LEU A 61 10.60 12.64 -21.36
C LEU A 61 11.44 12.98 -22.60
N THR A 62 11.34 14.26 -22.99
CA THR A 62 12.37 15.20 -23.53
C THR A 62 13.38 14.76 -24.60
N VAL A 63 13.33 13.58 -25.18
CA VAL A 63 14.06 13.25 -26.40
C VAL A 63 13.05 12.91 -27.47
N LYS A 64 12.92 13.83 -28.44
CA LYS A 64 12.05 13.67 -29.61
C LYS A 64 12.24 12.26 -30.18
N ASP A 65 11.13 11.55 -30.36
CA ASP A 65 11.04 10.22 -30.97
C ASP A 65 11.63 9.04 -30.17
N LYS A 66 11.96 9.19 -28.87
CA LYS A 66 12.42 8.07 -28.02
C LYS A 66 11.42 7.69 -26.92
N ILE A 67 11.04 6.42 -26.87
CA ILE A 67 10.23 5.85 -25.78
C ILE A 67 11.14 5.47 -24.62
N THR A 68 10.92 6.02 -23.43
CA THR A 68 11.64 5.61 -22.22
C THR A 68 11.12 4.26 -21.75
N VAL A 69 11.85 3.19 -22.04
CA VAL A 69 11.55 1.84 -21.52
C VAL A 69 12.14 1.72 -20.11
N SER A 70 11.39 1.11 -19.19
CA SER A 70 11.93 0.82 -17.85
C SER A 70 13.09 -0.17 -17.95
N ALA A 71 14.16 0.03 -17.18
CA ALA A 71 15.28 -0.92 -17.11
C ALA A 71 14.81 -2.35 -16.77
N ILE A 72 13.75 -2.49 -15.95
CA ILE A 72 13.15 -3.78 -15.61
C ILE A 72 12.48 -4.42 -16.83
N GLU A 73 11.82 -3.61 -17.65
CA GLU A 73 11.13 -4.09 -18.85
C GLU A 73 12.14 -4.46 -19.94
N GLN A 74 13.19 -3.65 -20.12
CA GLN A 74 14.29 -3.98 -21.02
C GLN A 74 15.00 -5.27 -20.58
N TYR A 75 15.26 -5.43 -19.29
CA TYR A 75 15.80 -6.67 -18.73
C TYR A 75 14.88 -7.86 -19.06
N LYS A 76 13.57 -7.75 -18.84
CA LYS A 76 12.61 -8.81 -19.18
C LYS A 76 12.59 -9.16 -20.67
N ARG A 77 12.74 -8.17 -21.56
CA ARG A 77 12.83 -8.40 -23.01
C ARG A 77 14.14 -9.09 -23.42
N GLN A 78 15.22 -8.85 -22.67
CA GLN A 78 16.53 -9.45 -22.91
C GLN A 78 16.68 -10.84 -22.31
N GLN A 79 15.90 -11.18 -21.28
CA GLN A 79 15.85 -12.53 -20.72
C GLN A 79 15.25 -13.49 -21.75
N LYS A 80 16.06 -14.45 -22.20
CA LYS A 80 15.66 -15.46 -23.20
C LYS A 80 14.85 -16.61 -22.59
N GLU A 81 15.03 -16.85 -21.30
CA GLU A 81 14.42 -17.99 -20.59
C GLU A 81 13.70 -17.53 -19.33
N ASP A 82 12.58 -18.20 -19.03
CA ASP A 82 11.82 -17.97 -17.81
C ASP A 82 12.31 -18.90 -16.69
N HIS A 83 13.12 -18.35 -15.78
CA HIS A 83 13.61 -19.08 -14.61
C HIS A 83 12.64 -19.07 -13.42
N THR A 84 11.37 -18.67 -13.60
CA THR A 84 10.39 -18.64 -12.49
C THR A 84 10.24 -20.00 -11.81
N LYS A 85 10.16 -21.09 -12.58
CA LYS A 85 9.99 -22.44 -12.02
C LYS A 85 11.22 -22.89 -11.23
N ASP A 86 12.42 -22.65 -11.74
CA ASP A 86 13.66 -23.00 -11.04
C ASP A 86 13.86 -22.15 -9.79
N ASN A 87 13.57 -20.85 -9.85
CA ASN A 87 13.61 -19.96 -8.68
C ASN A 87 12.60 -20.39 -7.61
N LEU A 88 11.40 -20.80 -8.00
CA LEU A 88 10.41 -21.33 -7.06
C LEU A 88 10.88 -22.65 -6.43
N ARG A 89 11.50 -23.53 -7.22
CA ARG A 89 12.10 -24.78 -6.71
C ARG A 89 13.21 -24.47 -5.72
N TYR A 90 14.08 -23.52 -6.03
CA TYR A 90 15.16 -23.06 -5.17
C TYR A 90 14.62 -22.45 -3.86
N ILE A 91 13.66 -21.53 -3.92
CA ILE A 91 13.06 -20.93 -2.71
C ILE A 91 12.39 -22.00 -1.84
N ARG A 92 11.67 -22.94 -2.45
CA ARG A 92 11.02 -24.06 -1.73
C ARG A 92 12.03 -25.07 -1.16
N SER A 93 13.25 -25.14 -1.71
CA SER A 93 14.29 -26.03 -1.22
C SER A 93 14.81 -25.61 0.17
N PHE A 94 14.68 -24.33 0.52
CA PHE A 94 14.96 -23.85 1.87
C PHE A 94 13.87 -24.35 2.84
N LYS A 95 14.16 -25.47 3.49
CA LYS A 95 13.34 -26.01 4.60
C LYS A 95 13.86 -25.58 5.98
N THR A 96 14.93 -24.82 6.02
CA THR A 96 15.54 -24.35 7.27
C THR A 96 14.66 -23.27 7.88
N LYS A 97 14.07 -23.57 9.04
CA LYS A 97 13.41 -22.56 9.87
C LYS A 97 14.50 -21.59 10.35
N VAL A 98 14.26 -20.30 10.15
CA VAL A 98 15.16 -19.27 10.67
C VAL A 98 14.97 -19.24 12.18
N ASP A 99 16.01 -18.89 12.93
CA ASP A 99 15.87 -18.73 14.38
C ASP A 99 14.72 -17.74 14.66
N ARG A 100 13.81 -18.15 15.55
CA ARG A 100 12.58 -17.41 15.84
C ARG A 100 12.87 -15.98 16.29
N HIS A 101 13.95 -15.80 17.06
CA HIS A 101 14.36 -14.47 17.51
C HIS A 101 14.75 -13.57 16.33
N LEU A 102 15.48 -14.11 15.35
CA LEU A 102 15.85 -13.38 14.14
C LEU A 102 14.63 -13.09 13.26
N GLU A 103 13.69 -14.03 13.12
CA GLU A 103 12.43 -13.82 12.40
C GLU A 103 11.63 -12.66 13.02
N GLU A 104 11.45 -12.67 14.35
CA GLU A 104 10.73 -11.63 15.08
C GLU A 104 11.39 -10.26 14.90
N LYS A 105 12.73 -10.19 14.97
CA LYS A 105 13.50 -8.96 14.75
C LYS A 105 13.32 -8.39 13.33
N ILE A 106 13.34 -9.26 12.31
CA ILE A 106 13.11 -8.84 10.91
C ILE A 106 11.69 -8.30 10.76
N LEU A 107 10.69 -8.99 11.33
CA LEU A 107 9.29 -8.58 11.25
C LEU A 107 9.05 -7.23 11.96
N GLU A 108 9.63 -7.02 13.13
CA GLU A 108 9.53 -5.74 13.85
C GLU A 108 10.15 -4.59 13.05
N HIS A 109 11.34 -4.79 12.49
CA HIS A 109 11.99 -3.80 11.64
C HIS A 109 11.14 -3.43 10.42
N GLN A 110 10.53 -4.43 9.76
CA GLN A 110 9.69 -4.19 8.58
C GLN A 110 8.34 -3.53 8.92
N ARG A 111 7.73 -3.86 10.06
CA ARG A 111 6.49 -3.22 10.55
C ARG A 111 6.68 -1.71 10.74
N GLY A 112 7.88 -1.27 11.11
CA GLY A 112 8.22 0.15 11.32
C GLY A 112 8.22 1.03 10.06
N ARG A 113 8.33 0.46 8.86
CA ARG A 113 8.54 1.24 7.61
C ARG A 113 7.32 2.05 7.16
N LEU A 114 6.12 1.62 7.53
CA LEU A 114 4.86 2.28 7.19
C LEU A 114 4.17 2.73 8.48
N ALA A 115 3.82 4.01 8.57
CA ALA A 115 3.18 4.58 9.77
C ALA A 115 1.91 3.82 10.20
N LYS A 116 1.15 3.27 9.25
CA LYS A 116 -0.05 2.44 9.52
C LYS A 116 0.23 1.10 10.21
N ASN A 117 1.45 0.59 10.08
CA ASN A 117 1.86 -0.72 10.62
C ASN A 117 2.65 -0.57 11.93
N GLN A 118 2.99 0.67 12.32
CA GLN A 118 3.66 0.92 13.59
C GLN A 118 2.69 0.65 14.75
N PRO A 119 3.11 -0.10 15.77
CA PRO A 119 2.30 -0.27 16.97
C PRO A 119 2.07 1.10 17.64
N LYS A 120 0.88 1.30 18.20
CA LYS A 120 0.55 2.54 18.92
C LYS A 120 1.52 2.69 20.10
N LYS A 121 2.24 3.81 20.16
CA LYS A 121 3.08 4.13 21.31
C LYS A 121 2.21 4.18 22.56
N LYS A 122 2.64 3.52 23.63
CA LYS A 122 1.99 3.64 24.94
C LYS A 122 1.98 5.12 25.32
N ARG A 123 0.82 5.63 25.74
CA ARG A 123 0.71 7.01 26.23
C ARG A 123 1.61 7.11 27.46
N LYS A 124 2.53 8.08 27.48
CA LYS A 124 3.27 8.39 28.70
C LYS A 124 2.25 8.74 29.77
N THR A 125 2.38 8.15 30.94
CA THR A 125 1.66 8.61 32.13
C THR A 125 2.01 10.08 32.33
N LYS A 126 1.02 10.91 32.67
CA LYS A 126 1.29 12.31 32.98
C LYS A 126 2.31 12.32 34.12
N GLU A 127 3.39 13.08 33.95
CA GLU A 127 4.35 13.32 35.02
C GLU A 127 3.58 14.02 36.14
N THR A 128 3.44 13.34 37.27
CA THR A 128 2.88 13.94 38.49
C THR A 128 3.94 14.87 39.04
N THR A 129 3.56 16.11 39.38
CA THR A 129 4.46 17.03 40.07
C THR A 129 4.86 16.40 41.40
N VAL A 130 6.15 16.51 41.75
CA VAL A 130 6.63 16.04 43.06
C VAL A 130 6.09 16.92 44.19
N PHE A 131 5.74 18.17 43.87
CA PHE A 131 5.17 19.13 44.80
C PHE A 131 3.65 18.99 44.90
N SER A 132 3.15 19.01 46.14
CA SER A 132 1.73 19.17 46.46
C SER A 132 1.41 20.63 46.77
N GLU A 133 0.11 20.98 46.81
CA GLU A 133 -0.34 22.33 47.22
C GLU A 133 0.14 22.70 48.64
N ASP A 134 0.29 21.71 49.53
CA ASP A 134 0.80 21.92 50.90
C ASP A 134 2.27 22.39 50.90
N ASP A 135 3.07 21.97 49.94
CA ASP A 135 4.47 22.41 49.82
C ASP A 135 4.55 23.89 49.44
N PHE A 136 3.62 24.36 48.61
CA PHE A 136 3.53 25.78 48.26
C PHE A 136 3.06 26.64 49.45
N LEU A 137 2.12 26.15 50.26
CA LEU A 137 1.69 26.85 51.48
C LEU A 137 2.80 26.97 52.52
N LYS A 138 3.61 25.91 52.69
CA LYS A 138 4.79 25.95 53.56
C LYS A 138 5.83 26.93 53.04
N PHE A 139 6.11 26.91 51.74
CA PHE A 139 7.03 27.84 51.10
C PHE A 139 6.55 29.29 51.24
N GLU A 140 5.27 29.57 51.04
CA GLU A 140 4.69 30.90 51.22
C GLU A 140 4.84 31.38 52.67
N ALA A 141 4.55 30.52 53.65
CA ALA A 141 4.71 30.85 55.06
C ALA A 141 6.18 31.12 55.43
N GLU A 142 7.14 30.35 54.89
CA GLU A 142 8.56 30.51 55.15
C GLU A 142 9.15 31.74 54.43
N TYR A 143 8.68 32.04 53.23
CA TYR A 143 9.20 33.11 52.38
C TYR A 143 8.56 34.48 52.68
N ILE A 144 7.27 34.52 52.98
CA ILE A 144 6.52 35.74 53.32
C ILE A 144 6.52 35.99 54.84
N GLY A 145 6.72 34.97 55.67
CA GLY A 145 6.76 35.04 57.15
C GLY A 145 7.96 35.78 57.77
N GLY A 146 8.60 36.66 57.01
CA GLY A 146 9.67 37.54 57.45
C GLY A 146 9.33 39.02 57.27
N LYS A 147 8.17 39.48 57.74
CA LYS A 147 7.92 40.85 58.27
C LYS A 147 6.50 40.98 58.81
N LYS A 148 6.40 41.13 60.15
CA LYS A 148 5.34 41.94 60.76
C LYS A 148 5.61 43.41 60.46
#